data_AF-A0A960QDF9-F1
#
_entry.id   AF-A0A960QDF9-F1
#
_cell.length_a   1.000
_cell.length_b   1.000
_cell.length_c   1.000
_cell.angle_alpha   90.00
_cell.angle_beta   90.00
_cell.angle_gamma   90.00
#
_symmetry.space_group_name_H-M   'P 1'
#
loop_
_entity.id
_entity.type
_entity.pdbx_description
1 polymer ?
#
loop_
_entity_poly.entity_id
_entity_poly.type
_entity_poly.pdbx_seq_one_letter_code
_entity_poly.pdbx_strand_id
1 'polypeptide(L)'
;MRSISRFVLILCFVFLAVSTPGAGALELADYLPRGVELDPAVPTPAQVLGFEVGEQHARPDQIVTYASLLARSSPRVRLEIQDRTYERRPLVLLTITSPSNQLRLDEIRKAHLAVGDPDRPAPADAELAALPAVVWLGYSIHGNEASGANASLLTAYYLAAAQGPEIEALLHDVVVLIDPMLNPDGLGRFTEWVTMNRSEMPVSDPEHRELHEPWPEGRTNHYWFD
;
A
#
# COMPACT_ATOMS: atom_id res chain seq x y z
N MET A 1 -3.19 -31.95 77.63
CA MET A 1 -2.00 -31.07 77.68
C MET A 1 -1.08 -31.40 76.51
N ARG A 2 -0.70 -30.35 75.77
CA ARG A 2 0.37 -30.26 74.73
C ARG A 2 0.05 -30.84 73.35
N SER A 3 0.35 -30.19 72.23
CA SER A 3 0.55 -28.79 71.85
C SER A 3 0.69 -28.79 70.33
N ILE A 4 0.04 -27.84 69.68
CA ILE A 4 0.18 -27.43 68.29
C ILE A 4 1.63 -27.02 67.97
N SER A 5 2.17 -27.38 66.79
CA SER A 5 3.02 -26.52 65.93
C SER A 5 3.37 -27.26 64.63
N ARG A 6 2.86 -26.85 63.45
CA ARG A 6 3.50 -25.91 62.48
C ARG A 6 4.83 -26.49 61.94
N PHE A 7 5.04 -26.72 60.65
CA PHE A 7 5.01 -25.74 59.57
C PHE A 7 5.12 -26.53 58.24
N VAL A 8 4.07 -26.55 57.41
CA VAL A 8 4.16 -27.00 56.01
C VAL A 8 4.36 -25.74 55.17
N LEU A 9 5.59 -25.51 54.75
CA LEU A 9 5.98 -24.36 53.93
C LEU A 9 5.65 -24.70 52.46
N ILE A 10 4.38 -24.52 52.06
CA ILE A 10 3.99 -24.49 50.65
C ILE A 10 4.45 -23.14 50.11
N LEU A 11 5.58 -23.15 49.38
CA LEU A 11 6.05 -22.02 48.62
C LEU A 11 5.19 -21.92 47.35
N CYS A 12 4.05 -21.24 47.42
CA CYS A 12 3.29 -20.84 46.24
C CYS A 12 4.12 -19.81 45.45
N PHE A 13 4.80 -20.25 44.40
CA PHE A 13 5.29 -19.36 43.36
C PHE A 13 4.08 -18.79 42.61
N VAL A 14 3.63 -17.60 43.03
CA VAL A 14 2.75 -16.78 42.21
C VAL A 14 3.60 -16.23 41.08
N PHE A 15 3.62 -16.93 39.94
CA PHE A 15 4.04 -16.33 38.69
C PHE A 15 2.98 -15.30 38.32
N LEU A 16 3.21 -14.05 38.71
CA LEU A 16 2.49 -12.93 38.15
C LEU A 16 2.97 -12.84 36.70
N ALA A 17 2.19 -13.40 35.77
CA ALA A 17 2.38 -13.17 34.36
C ALA A 17 2.12 -11.68 34.12
N VAL A 18 3.18 -10.89 34.17
CA VAL A 18 3.16 -9.55 33.58
C VAL A 18 3.07 -9.82 32.09
N SER A 19 1.84 -9.84 31.56
CA SER A 19 1.61 -9.69 30.14
C SER A 19 2.17 -8.32 29.79
N THR A 20 3.42 -8.29 29.31
CA THR A 20 3.93 -7.15 28.57
C THR A 20 2.92 -6.93 27.45
N PRO A 21 2.39 -5.71 27.26
CA PRO A 21 1.65 -5.43 26.04
C PRO A 21 2.61 -5.79 24.90
N GLY A 22 2.29 -6.86 24.16
CA GLY A 22 2.91 -7.07 22.87
C GLY A 22 2.70 -5.78 22.08
N ALA A 23 3.68 -5.37 21.28
CA ALA A 23 3.43 -4.34 20.30
C ALA A 23 2.17 -4.75 19.53
N GLY A 24 1.08 -4.01 19.71
CA GLY A 24 -0.19 -4.33 19.05
C GLY A 24 0.03 -4.31 17.54
N ALA A 25 -0.72 -5.14 16.81
CA ALA A 25 -0.79 -4.99 15.36
C ALA A 25 -1.17 -3.54 15.04
N LEU A 26 -0.48 -2.94 14.07
CA LEU A 26 -0.83 -1.61 13.59
C LEU A 26 -2.17 -1.71 12.87
N GLU A 27 -3.09 -0.85 13.23
CA GLU A 27 -4.40 -0.77 12.61
C GLU A 27 -4.36 0.25 11.47
N LEU A 28 -5.31 0.16 10.54
CA LEU A 28 -5.45 1.13 9.44
C LEU A 28 -5.38 2.59 9.89
N ALA A 29 -5.99 2.91 11.04
CA ALA A 29 -6.03 4.27 11.59
C ALA A 29 -4.64 4.81 12.01
N ASP A 30 -3.68 3.92 12.30
CA ASP A 30 -2.31 4.31 12.65
C ASP A 30 -1.52 4.84 11.45
N TYR A 31 -1.93 4.46 10.23
CA TYR A 31 -1.30 4.88 8.98
C TYR A 31 -1.91 6.15 8.36
N LEU A 32 -3.14 6.50 8.73
CA LEU A 32 -3.91 7.56 8.08
C LEU A 32 -3.89 8.87 8.88
N PRO A 33 -4.10 10.04 8.22
CA PRO A 33 -4.28 11.29 8.93
C PRO A 33 -5.42 11.22 9.95
N ARG A 34 -5.19 11.78 11.14
CA ARG A 34 -6.18 11.75 12.22
C ARG A 34 -7.40 12.61 11.90
N GLY A 35 -8.58 12.13 12.28
CA GLY A 35 -9.83 12.89 12.18
C GLY A 35 -10.44 12.93 10.77
N VAL A 36 -9.97 12.09 9.86
CA VAL A 36 -10.55 11.94 8.52
C VAL A 36 -11.72 10.96 8.57
N GLU A 37 -12.87 11.38 8.02
CA GLU A 37 -13.97 10.46 7.74
C GLU A 37 -13.66 9.64 6.48
N LEU A 38 -13.94 8.34 6.53
CA LEU A 38 -13.73 7.41 5.43
C LEU A 38 -15.09 6.89 4.96
N ASP A 39 -15.30 6.86 3.65
CA ASP A 39 -16.50 6.29 3.05
C ASP A 39 -16.58 4.78 3.34
N PRO A 40 -17.56 4.32 4.14
CA PRO A 40 -17.68 2.90 4.50
C PRO A 40 -18.06 2.00 3.32
N ALA A 41 -18.47 2.58 2.18
CA ALA A 41 -18.73 1.81 0.96
C ALA A 41 -17.44 1.38 0.24
N VAL A 42 -16.29 2.00 0.55
CA VAL A 42 -14.98 1.60 0.02
C VAL A 42 -14.35 0.60 0.98
N PRO A 43 -14.14 -0.67 0.58
CA PRO A 43 -13.59 -1.69 1.47
C PRO A 43 -12.15 -1.36 1.87
N THR A 44 -11.80 -1.65 3.12
CA THR A 44 -10.42 -1.48 3.62
C THR A 44 -9.47 -2.51 3.00
N PRO A 45 -8.15 -2.27 3.00
CA PRO A 45 -7.20 -3.29 2.56
C PRO A 45 -7.35 -4.61 3.33
N ALA A 46 -7.48 -4.55 4.66
CA ALA A 46 -7.57 -5.72 5.51
C ALA A 46 -8.81 -6.60 5.21
N GLN A 47 -9.94 -6.00 4.85
CA GLN A 47 -11.15 -6.74 4.44
C GLN A 47 -10.93 -7.59 3.18
N VAL A 48 -9.94 -7.26 2.37
CA VAL A 48 -9.63 -7.93 1.09
C VAL A 48 -8.41 -8.83 1.20
N LEU A 49 -7.38 -8.38 1.92
CA LEU A 49 -6.14 -9.13 2.15
C LEU A 49 -6.34 -10.26 3.16
N GLY A 50 -7.23 -10.07 4.14
CA GLY A 50 -7.42 -10.96 5.28
C GLY A 50 -6.40 -10.75 6.41
N PHE A 51 -5.63 -9.65 6.36
CA PHE A 51 -4.64 -9.24 7.35
C PHE A 51 -4.42 -7.72 7.26
N GLU A 52 -3.95 -7.10 8.34
CA GLU A 52 -3.63 -5.66 8.35
C GLU A 52 -2.36 -5.38 7.53
N VAL A 53 -2.32 -4.21 6.86
CA VAL A 53 -1.12 -3.83 6.11
C VAL A 53 0.04 -3.69 7.09
N GLY A 54 1.16 -4.37 6.79
CA GLY A 54 2.32 -4.45 7.69
C GLY A 54 2.43 -5.77 8.46
N GLU A 55 1.36 -6.55 8.59
CA GLU A 55 1.44 -7.91 9.15
C GLU A 55 2.11 -8.90 8.19
N GLN A 56 1.85 -8.74 6.89
CA GLN A 56 2.47 -9.53 5.82
C GLN A 56 2.68 -8.65 4.60
N HIS A 57 3.53 -9.11 3.67
CA HIS A 57 3.64 -8.46 2.37
C HIS A 57 2.53 -8.92 1.44
N ALA A 58 1.73 -7.97 0.94
CA ALA A 58 0.72 -8.26 -0.06
C ALA A 58 1.36 -8.80 -1.35
N ARG A 59 0.85 -9.92 -1.85
CA ARG A 59 1.30 -10.48 -3.13
C ARG A 59 0.82 -9.63 -4.31
N PRO A 60 1.49 -9.70 -5.48
CA PRO A 60 1.05 -9.00 -6.68
C PRO A 60 -0.42 -9.25 -7.07
N ASP A 61 -0.91 -10.49 -6.94
CA ASP A 61 -2.32 -10.80 -7.25
C ASP A 61 -3.30 -10.12 -6.29
N GLN A 62 -2.94 -10.00 -5.02
CA GLN A 62 -3.76 -9.33 -4.00
C GLN A 62 -3.79 -7.82 -4.24
N ILE A 63 -2.66 -7.21 -4.59
CA ILE A 63 -2.57 -5.79 -4.92
C ILE A 63 -3.43 -5.46 -6.15
N VAL A 64 -3.33 -6.25 -7.23
CA VAL A 64 -4.18 -6.06 -8.43
C VAL A 64 -5.66 -6.26 -8.11
N THR A 65 -5.99 -7.26 -7.28
CA THR A 65 -7.37 -7.51 -6.84
C THR A 65 -7.93 -6.32 -6.07
N TYR A 66 -7.15 -5.75 -5.15
CA TYR A 66 -7.55 -4.59 -4.38
C TYR A 66 -7.68 -3.33 -5.24
N ALA A 67 -6.73 -3.06 -6.14
CA ALA A 67 -6.81 -1.98 -7.11
C ALA A 67 -8.09 -2.06 -7.96
N SER A 68 -8.44 -3.27 -8.40
CA SER A 68 -9.68 -3.52 -9.15
C SER A 68 -10.93 -3.29 -8.31
N LEU A 69 -10.88 -3.57 -7.01
CA LEU A 69 -11.99 -3.30 -6.09
C LEU A 69 -12.17 -1.79 -5.88
N LEU A 70 -11.09 -1.04 -5.62
CA LEU A 70 -11.13 0.41 -5.47
C LEU A 70 -11.77 1.09 -6.68
N ALA A 71 -11.38 0.68 -7.89
CA ALA A 71 -11.96 1.21 -9.14
C ALA A 71 -13.46 0.89 -9.31
N ARG A 72 -13.97 -0.16 -8.68
CA ARG A 72 -15.41 -0.49 -8.67
C ARG A 72 -16.18 0.21 -7.56
N SER A 73 -15.52 0.49 -6.43
CA SER A 73 -16.15 1.01 -5.22
C SER A 73 -16.10 2.53 -5.10
N SER A 74 -15.20 3.22 -5.82
CA SER A 74 -15.05 4.68 -5.74
C SER A 74 -15.15 5.34 -7.12
N PRO A 75 -16.01 6.36 -7.29
CA PRO A 75 -16.10 7.12 -8.55
C PRO A 75 -14.86 7.97 -8.83
N ARG A 76 -13.94 8.07 -7.87
CA ARG A 76 -12.68 8.80 -7.98
C ARG A 76 -11.58 7.98 -8.64
N VAL A 77 -11.76 6.68 -8.82
CA VAL A 77 -10.69 5.75 -9.20
C VAL A 77 -10.98 5.13 -10.55
N ARG A 78 -10.03 5.24 -11.48
CA ARG A 78 -10.01 4.50 -12.75
C ARG A 78 -8.81 3.58 -12.76
N LEU A 79 -9.01 2.31 -13.11
CA LEU A 79 -7.95 1.32 -13.27
C LEU A 79 -7.70 1.05 -14.76
N GLU A 80 -6.44 1.08 -15.17
CA GLU A 80 -5.98 0.65 -16.47
C GLU A 80 -4.96 -0.49 -16.32
N ILE A 81 -5.06 -1.51 -17.17
CA ILE A 81 -3.99 -2.51 -17.33
C ILE A 81 -3.17 -2.03 -18.52
N GLN A 82 -1.98 -1.50 -18.26
CA GLN A 82 -1.13 -0.91 -19.29
C GLN A 82 -0.45 -1.98 -20.14
N ASP A 83 0.04 -3.03 -19.50
CA ASP A 83 0.66 -4.17 -20.17
C ASP A 83 0.72 -5.38 -19.22
N ARG A 84 1.51 -6.39 -19.59
CA ARG A 84 1.87 -7.52 -18.76
C ARG A 84 3.37 -7.76 -18.80
N THR A 85 3.90 -8.20 -17.67
CA THR A 85 5.29 -8.65 -17.58
C THR A 85 5.54 -9.93 -18.39
N TYR A 86 6.81 -10.34 -18.45
CA TYR A 86 7.19 -11.62 -19.07
C TYR A 86 6.46 -12.79 -18.42
N GLU A 87 6.35 -12.80 -17.08
CA GLU A 87 5.60 -13.82 -16.32
C GLU A 87 4.08 -13.61 -16.37
N ARG A 88 3.61 -12.75 -17.28
CA ARG A 88 2.19 -12.47 -17.57
C ARG A 88 1.44 -11.78 -16.43
N ARG A 89 2.16 -11.16 -15.48
CA ARG A 89 1.55 -10.40 -14.39
C ARG A 89 1.09 -9.03 -14.90
N PRO A 90 -0.11 -8.56 -14.54
CA PRO A 90 -0.60 -7.26 -14.98
C PRO A 90 0.29 -6.12 -14.46
N LEU A 91 0.65 -5.19 -15.35
CA LEU A 91 1.14 -3.87 -14.99
C LEU A 91 -0.06 -2.92 -14.96
N VAL A 92 -0.34 -2.35 -13.80
CA VAL A 92 -1.59 -1.61 -13.55
C VAL A 92 -1.31 -0.16 -13.21
N LEU A 93 -2.17 0.72 -13.69
CA LEU A 93 -2.15 2.14 -13.34
C LEU A 93 -3.52 2.55 -12.78
N LEU A 94 -3.51 3.09 -11.57
CA LEU A 94 -4.67 3.74 -10.97
C LEU A 94 -4.60 5.24 -11.28
N THR A 95 -5.63 5.81 -11.87
CA THR A 95 -5.84 7.26 -11.96
C THR A 95 -6.86 7.67 -10.90
N ILE A 96 -6.44 8.45 -9.91
CA ILE A 96 -7.27 8.90 -8.80
C ILE A 96 -7.37 10.44 -8.81
N THR A 97 -8.59 10.95 -8.93
CA THR A 97 -8.90 12.39 -8.98
C THR A 97 -10.39 12.62 -8.69
N SER A 98 -10.85 13.87 -8.65
CA SER A 98 -12.26 14.19 -8.45
C SER A 98 -13.16 13.56 -9.54
N PRO A 99 -14.42 13.23 -9.22
CA PRO A 99 -15.35 12.67 -10.23
C PRO A 99 -15.55 13.59 -11.44
N SER A 100 -15.48 14.91 -11.26
CA SER A 100 -15.54 15.87 -12.37
C SER A 100 -14.30 15.79 -13.26
N ASN A 101 -13.10 15.64 -12.70
CA ASN A 101 -11.88 15.44 -13.47
C ASN A 101 -11.87 14.10 -14.22
N GLN A 102 -12.41 13.04 -13.61
CA GLN A 102 -12.53 11.71 -14.25
C GLN A 102 -13.26 11.79 -15.61
N LEU A 103 -14.28 12.64 -15.73
CA LEU A 103 -15.05 12.83 -16.97
C LEU A 103 -14.29 13.56 -18.08
N ARG A 104 -13.19 14.25 -17.76
CA ARG A 104 -12.42 15.11 -18.66
C ARG A 104 -10.93 14.75 -18.70
N LEU A 105 -10.55 13.53 -18.31
CA LEU A 105 -9.15 13.10 -18.25
C LEU A 105 -8.40 13.24 -19.57
N ASP A 106 -9.06 13.00 -20.71
CA ASP A 106 -8.44 13.16 -22.03
C ASP A 106 -8.16 14.63 -22.36
N GLU A 107 -9.02 15.55 -21.92
CA GLU A 107 -8.79 16.99 -22.06
C GLU A 107 -7.64 17.43 -21.18
N ILE A 108 -7.62 17.01 -19.92
CA ILE A 108 -6.54 17.28 -18.96
C ILE A 108 -5.21 16.76 -19.52
N ARG A 109 -5.17 15.52 -20.04
CA ARG A 109 -3.96 14.93 -20.64
C ARG A 109 -3.45 15.76 -21.82
N LYS A 110 -4.33 16.15 -22.75
CA LYS A 110 -3.95 16.95 -23.92
C LYS A 110 -3.42 18.32 -23.52
N ALA A 111 -4.07 18.96 -22.54
CA ALA A 111 -3.62 20.25 -22.02
C ALA A 111 -2.26 20.13 -21.32
N HIS A 112 -2.08 19.12 -20.46
CA HIS A 112 -0.80 18.84 -19.80
C HIS A 112 0.34 18.63 -20.79
N LEU A 113 0.15 17.81 -21.83
CA LEU A 113 1.15 17.60 -22.88
C LEU A 113 1.46 18.87 -23.67
N ALA A 114 0.46 19.73 -23.90
CA ALA A 114 0.65 21.00 -24.60
C ALA A 114 1.54 21.97 -23.82
N VAL A 115 1.59 21.89 -22.48
CA VAL A 115 2.49 22.72 -21.66
C VAL A 115 3.96 22.39 -21.93
N GLY A 116 4.28 21.12 -22.18
CA GLY A 116 5.64 20.64 -22.43
C GLY A 116 6.05 20.62 -23.90
N ASP A 117 5.19 21.05 -24.81
CA ASP A 117 5.42 21.00 -26.26
C ASP A 117 6.29 22.19 -26.71
N PRO A 118 7.54 21.98 -27.18
CA PRO A 118 8.43 23.06 -27.58
C PRO A 118 7.97 23.81 -28.85
N ASP A 119 7.08 23.21 -29.64
CA ASP A 119 6.56 23.81 -30.87
C ASP A 119 5.31 24.68 -30.62
N ARG A 120 4.87 24.79 -29.36
CA ARG A 120 3.72 25.62 -28.96
C ARG A 120 4.15 26.84 -28.15
N PRO A 121 3.41 27.96 -28.24
CA PRO A 121 3.60 29.05 -27.31
C PRO A 121 3.29 28.57 -25.88
N ALA A 122 4.07 29.04 -24.91
CA ALA A 122 3.81 28.76 -23.51
C ALA A 122 2.40 29.24 -23.13
N PRO A 123 1.62 28.43 -22.38
CA PRO A 123 0.29 28.82 -21.93
C PRO A 123 0.37 30.03 -21.00
N ALA A 124 -0.69 30.84 -20.96
CA ALA A 124 -0.76 31.96 -20.04
C ALA A 124 -0.86 31.47 -18.58
N ASP A 125 -0.39 32.27 -17.61
CA ASP A 125 -0.42 31.90 -16.18
C ASP A 125 -1.81 31.47 -15.71
N ALA A 126 -2.87 32.15 -16.19
CA ALA A 126 -4.25 31.82 -15.86
C ALA A 126 -4.71 30.46 -16.43
N GLU A 127 -4.20 30.08 -17.61
CA GLU A 127 -4.48 28.77 -18.20
C GLU A 127 -3.75 27.67 -17.43
N LEU A 128 -2.49 27.91 -17.06
CA LEU A 128 -1.70 26.97 -16.28
C LEU A 128 -2.29 26.76 -14.88
N ALA A 129 -2.72 27.83 -14.20
CA ALA A 129 -3.35 27.77 -12.88
C ALA A 129 -4.71 27.05 -12.87
N ALA A 130 -5.38 26.94 -14.02
CA ALA A 130 -6.64 26.22 -14.15
C ALA A 130 -6.45 24.71 -14.46
N LEU A 131 -5.23 24.27 -14.73
CA LEU A 131 -4.94 22.86 -14.99
C LEU A 131 -4.62 22.12 -13.69
N PRO A 132 -5.19 20.94 -13.46
CA PRO A 132 -4.80 20.14 -12.32
C PRO A 132 -3.35 19.66 -12.49
N ALA A 133 -2.62 19.62 -11.38
CA ALA A 133 -1.29 19.03 -11.35
C ALA A 133 -1.40 17.51 -11.60
N VAL A 134 -0.43 16.95 -12.33
CA VAL A 134 -0.33 15.51 -12.54
C VAL A 134 0.83 14.98 -11.70
N VAL A 135 0.54 14.08 -10.76
CA VAL A 135 1.53 13.49 -9.86
C VAL A 135 1.58 11.99 -10.12
N TRP A 136 2.76 11.45 -10.43
CA TRP A 136 2.96 10.02 -10.60
C TRP A 136 3.74 9.43 -9.42
N LEU A 137 3.15 8.39 -8.82
CA LEU A 137 3.70 7.63 -7.72
C LEU A 137 3.97 6.20 -8.20
N GLY A 138 5.23 5.93 -8.55
CA GLY A 138 5.70 4.59 -8.91
C GLY A 138 6.31 3.90 -7.70
N TYR A 139 5.78 2.73 -7.34
CA TYR A 139 6.21 1.98 -6.15
C TYR A 139 6.98 0.72 -6.53
N SER A 140 7.93 0.33 -5.67
CA SER A 140 8.64 -0.96 -5.71
C SER A 140 9.13 -1.37 -7.12
N ILE A 141 10.03 -0.56 -7.69
CA ILE A 141 10.80 -0.94 -8.88
C ILE A 141 11.72 -2.12 -8.59
N HIS A 142 12.32 -2.12 -7.39
CA HIS A 142 12.95 -3.31 -6.85
C HIS A 142 11.90 -4.14 -6.11
N GLY A 143 11.72 -5.39 -6.50
CA GLY A 143 10.61 -6.21 -5.99
C GLY A 143 10.74 -6.60 -4.53
N ASN A 144 11.96 -6.70 -4.00
CA ASN A 144 12.22 -6.95 -2.57
C ASN A 144 12.26 -5.67 -1.70
N GLU A 145 12.09 -4.48 -2.29
CA GLU A 145 11.80 -3.24 -1.57
C GLU A 145 10.27 -3.09 -1.39
N ALA A 146 9.66 -4.10 -0.76
CA ALA A 146 8.21 -4.30 -0.76
C ALA A 146 7.40 -3.29 0.07
N SER A 147 8.06 -2.45 0.88
CA SER A 147 7.39 -1.42 1.69
C SER A 147 6.58 -0.45 0.81
N GLY A 148 7.10 -0.10 -0.38
CA GLY A 148 6.41 0.74 -1.35
C GLY A 148 5.09 0.12 -1.83
N ALA A 149 5.14 -1.13 -2.29
CA ALA A 149 3.96 -1.85 -2.76
C ALA A 149 2.86 -1.97 -1.69
N ASN A 150 3.24 -2.23 -0.43
CA ASN A 150 2.29 -2.28 0.69
C ASN A 150 1.72 -0.89 1.02
N ALA A 151 2.56 0.16 1.03
CA ALA A 151 2.11 1.53 1.25
C ALA A 151 1.15 2.03 0.16
N SER A 152 1.33 1.57 -1.09
CA SER A 152 0.45 1.94 -2.22
C SER A 152 -1.02 1.60 -1.96
N LEU A 153 -1.29 0.51 -1.24
CA LEU A 153 -2.65 0.09 -0.86
C LEU A 153 -3.31 1.11 0.07
N LEU A 154 -2.56 1.59 1.07
CA LEU A 154 -3.01 2.59 2.03
C LEU A 154 -3.20 3.96 1.36
N THR A 155 -2.24 4.37 0.52
CA THR A 155 -2.33 5.63 -0.22
C THR A 155 -3.53 5.63 -1.17
N ALA A 156 -3.70 4.56 -1.97
CA ALA A 156 -4.82 4.46 -2.90
C ALA A 156 -6.17 4.41 -2.16
N TYR A 157 -6.25 3.68 -1.05
CA TYR A 157 -7.45 3.63 -0.21
C TYR A 157 -7.80 5.02 0.35
N TYR A 158 -6.84 5.73 0.92
CA TYR A 158 -7.06 7.06 1.48
C TYR A 158 -7.62 8.01 0.42
N LEU A 159 -7.00 8.08 -0.76
CA LEU A 159 -7.48 8.97 -1.85
C LEU A 159 -8.86 8.55 -2.37
N ALA A 160 -9.16 7.24 -2.37
CA ALA A 160 -10.43 6.70 -2.84
C ALA A 160 -11.59 6.92 -1.85
N ALA A 161 -11.32 6.84 -0.54
CA ALA A 161 -12.31 6.73 0.52
C ALA A 161 -12.43 7.98 1.41
N ALA A 162 -11.37 8.77 1.58
CA ALA A 162 -11.40 9.92 2.49
C ALA A 162 -12.45 10.96 2.05
N GLN A 163 -13.15 11.51 3.03
CA GLN A 163 -14.18 12.53 2.87
C GLN A 163 -13.77 13.82 3.58
N GLY A 164 -14.27 14.95 3.08
CA GLY A 164 -14.03 16.27 3.67
C GLY A 164 -13.41 17.28 2.71
N PRO A 165 -13.46 18.56 3.08
CA PRO A 165 -13.11 19.66 2.18
C PRO A 165 -11.64 19.62 1.71
N GLU A 166 -10.72 19.12 2.54
CA GLU A 166 -9.29 19.08 2.21
C GLU A 166 -8.99 18.06 1.09
N ILE A 167 -9.47 16.82 1.23
CA ILE A 167 -9.25 15.79 0.20
C ILE A 167 -10.04 16.08 -1.08
N GLU A 168 -11.22 16.68 -0.96
CA GLU A 168 -12.02 17.10 -2.12
C GLU A 168 -11.34 18.21 -2.91
N ALA A 169 -10.77 19.22 -2.23
CA ALA A 169 -9.98 20.26 -2.87
C ALA A 169 -8.71 19.69 -3.50
N LEU A 170 -7.97 18.83 -2.78
CA LEU A 170 -6.79 18.16 -3.32
C LEU A 170 -7.09 17.40 -4.62
N LEU A 171 -8.15 16.60 -4.65
CA LEU A 171 -8.50 15.80 -5.82
C LEU A 171 -9.17 16.62 -6.94
N HIS A 172 -9.69 17.82 -6.63
CA HIS A 172 -10.11 18.77 -7.65
C HIS A 172 -8.89 19.34 -8.40
N ASP A 173 -7.82 19.65 -7.67
CA ASP A 173 -6.63 20.31 -8.23
C ASP A 173 -5.52 19.34 -8.67
N VAL A 174 -5.66 18.04 -8.39
CA VAL A 174 -4.63 17.04 -8.69
C VAL A 174 -5.22 15.78 -9.35
N VAL A 175 -4.50 15.28 -10.35
CA VAL A 175 -4.64 13.92 -10.88
C VAL A 175 -3.46 13.08 -10.38
N VAL A 176 -3.75 12.11 -9.51
CA VAL A 176 -2.74 11.20 -8.97
C VAL A 176 -2.73 9.91 -9.78
N LEU A 177 -1.57 9.55 -10.31
CA LEU A 177 -1.31 8.30 -11.00
C LEU A 177 -0.53 7.38 -10.06
N ILE A 178 -1.08 6.22 -9.70
CA ILE A 178 -0.42 5.24 -8.84
C ILE A 178 -0.11 4.00 -9.67
N ASP A 179 1.18 3.69 -9.79
CA ASP A 179 1.66 2.37 -10.19
C ASP A 179 2.10 1.62 -8.93
N PRO A 180 1.27 0.71 -8.41
CA PRO A 180 1.46 0.14 -7.07
C PRO A 180 2.64 -0.83 -6.99
N MET A 181 3.16 -1.31 -8.13
CA MET A 181 4.34 -2.17 -8.20
C MET A 181 4.89 -2.20 -9.62
N LEU A 182 6.03 -1.54 -9.82
CA LEU A 182 6.71 -1.48 -11.11
C LEU A 182 7.32 -2.85 -11.50
N ASN A 183 7.65 -3.69 -10.52
CA ASN A 183 8.23 -5.01 -10.73
C ASN A 183 7.43 -6.11 -10.01
N PRO A 184 6.26 -6.51 -10.56
CA PRO A 184 5.44 -7.56 -9.95
C PRO A 184 6.08 -8.95 -10.03
N ASP A 185 7.03 -9.19 -10.95
CA ASP A 185 7.74 -10.46 -11.07
C ASP A 185 8.73 -10.64 -9.90
N GLY A 186 9.55 -9.62 -9.65
CA GLY A 186 10.45 -9.57 -8.49
C GLY A 186 9.69 -9.56 -7.17
N LEU A 187 8.64 -8.75 -7.06
CA LEU A 187 7.79 -8.71 -5.86
C LEU A 187 7.12 -10.07 -5.61
N GLY A 188 6.67 -10.76 -6.66
CA GLY A 188 6.12 -12.11 -6.55
C GLY A 188 7.11 -13.11 -5.96
N ARG A 189 8.37 -13.09 -6.41
CA ARG A 189 9.43 -13.96 -5.87
C ARG A 189 9.75 -13.63 -4.41
N PHE A 190 9.87 -12.34 -4.08
CA PHE A 190 10.13 -11.88 -2.71
C PHE A 190 9.00 -12.26 -1.75
N THR A 191 7.76 -11.93 -2.10
CA THR A 191 6.60 -12.17 -1.24
C THR A 191 6.39 -13.65 -0.98
N GLU A 192 6.61 -14.51 -1.99
CA GLU A 192 6.57 -15.95 -1.82
C GLU A 192 7.68 -16.43 -0.87
N TRP A 193 8.92 -15.97 -1.06
CA TRP A 193 10.04 -16.32 -0.17
C TRP A 193 9.76 -15.95 1.30
N VAL A 194 9.41 -14.70 1.57
CA VAL A 194 9.13 -14.25 2.94
C VAL A 194 7.96 -15.02 3.53
N THR A 195 6.89 -15.26 2.76
CA THR A 195 5.71 -16.00 3.24
C THR A 195 6.05 -17.45 3.64
N MET A 196 6.90 -18.13 2.86
CA MET A 196 7.30 -19.52 3.14
C MET A 196 8.29 -19.65 4.30
N ASN A 197 9.06 -18.60 4.62
CA ASN A 197 10.19 -18.68 5.54
C ASN A 197 10.03 -17.86 6.82
N ARG A 198 8.98 -17.03 6.92
CA ARG A 198 8.69 -16.27 8.14
C ARG A 198 8.29 -17.17 9.29
N SER A 199 8.64 -16.72 10.49
CA SER A 199 8.20 -17.33 11.74
C SER A 199 6.83 -16.78 12.16
N GLU A 200 6.13 -17.50 13.05
CA GLU A 200 4.88 -16.99 13.65
C GLU A 200 5.14 -15.71 14.48
N MET A 201 6.29 -15.65 15.16
CA MET A 201 6.75 -14.46 15.85
C MET A 201 7.76 -13.71 14.97
N PRO A 202 7.67 -12.37 14.86
CA PRO A 202 8.65 -11.57 14.13
C PRO A 202 10.07 -11.78 14.66
N VAL A 203 11.02 -12.05 13.76
CA VAL A 203 12.43 -12.27 14.10
C VAL A 203 13.25 -11.13 13.53
N SER A 204 14.00 -10.43 14.39
CA SER A 204 14.89 -9.33 13.99
C SER A 204 16.34 -9.75 13.74
N ASP A 205 16.66 -11.04 13.93
CA ASP A 205 17.98 -11.59 13.64
C ASP A 205 18.26 -11.54 12.12
N PRO A 206 19.28 -10.79 11.65
CA PRO A 206 19.64 -10.73 10.24
C PRO A 206 19.90 -12.11 9.63
N GLU A 207 20.41 -13.08 10.41
CA GLU A 207 20.70 -14.45 9.96
C GLU A 207 19.45 -15.32 9.81
N HIS A 208 18.27 -14.80 10.13
CA HIS A 208 17.01 -15.51 9.93
C HIS A 208 16.79 -15.80 8.44
N ARG A 209 16.31 -17.01 8.14
CA ARG A 209 16.12 -17.51 6.76
C ARG A 209 15.21 -16.62 5.91
N GLU A 210 14.22 -15.98 6.54
CA GLU A 210 13.33 -15.01 5.89
C GLU A 210 14.08 -13.84 5.23
N LEU A 211 15.18 -13.39 5.84
CA LEU A 211 15.96 -12.22 5.41
C LEU A 211 17.06 -12.55 4.40
N HIS A 212 17.20 -13.82 4.02
CA HIS A 212 18.23 -14.33 3.12
C HIS A 212 17.62 -15.01 1.89
N GLU A 213 17.23 -14.22 0.89
CA GLU A 213 16.68 -14.72 -0.38
C GLU A 213 17.72 -15.56 -1.16
N PRO A 214 17.31 -16.67 -1.80
CA PRO A 214 18.16 -17.40 -2.72
C PRO A 214 18.25 -16.64 -4.06
N TRP A 215 19.30 -16.91 -4.83
CA TRP A 215 19.36 -16.44 -6.20
C TRP A 215 18.40 -17.22 -7.12
N PRO A 216 17.66 -16.56 -8.03
CA PRO A 216 17.55 -15.11 -8.19
C PRO A 216 16.65 -14.48 -7.12
N GLU A 217 17.09 -13.34 -6.57
CA GLU A 217 16.39 -12.57 -5.53
C GLU A 217 15.34 -11.60 -6.09
N GLY A 218 14.37 -11.19 -5.29
CA GLY A 218 13.25 -10.36 -5.72
C GLY A 218 13.60 -8.95 -6.18
N ARG A 219 14.85 -8.49 -5.99
CA ARG A 219 15.31 -7.15 -6.41
C ARG A 219 15.01 -6.86 -7.88
N THR A 220 15.52 -7.69 -8.77
CA THR A 220 15.43 -7.44 -10.21
C THR A 220 14.14 -7.96 -10.84
N ASN A 221 13.83 -7.52 -12.06
CA ASN A 221 12.73 -8.09 -12.84
C ASN A 221 13.13 -9.42 -13.52
N HIS A 222 12.25 -10.00 -14.34
CA HIS A 222 12.54 -11.23 -15.08
C HIS A 222 13.84 -11.16 -15.92
N TYR A 223 14.18 -9.98 -16.44
CA TYR A 223 15.35 -9.75 -17.28
C TYR A 223 16.61 -9.38 -16.48
N TRP A 224 16.56 -9.47 -15.15
CA TRP A 224 17.61 -9.03 -14.24
C TRP A 224 17.97 -7.55 -14.36
N PHE A 225 17.02 -6.73 -14.81
CA PHE A 225 17.15 -5.28 -14.76
C PHE A 225 16.85 -4.78 -13.34
N ASP A 226 17.68 -3.87 -12.89
CA ASP A 226 17.58 -3.13 -11.62
C ASP A 226 17.15 -1.69 -11.92
#